data_AF-A0AB74HJY7-F1
#
_entry.id   AF-A0AB74HJY7-F1
#
_cell.length_a   1.000
_cell.length_b   1.000
_cell.length_c   1.000
_cell.angle_alpha   90.00
_cell.angle_beta   90.00
_cell.angle_gamma   90.00
#
_symmetry.space_group_name_H-M   'P 1'
#
loop_
_entity.id
_entity.type
_entity.pdbx_description
1 polymer ?
#
loop_
_entity_poly.entity_id
_entity_poly.type
_entity_poly.pdbx_seq_one_letter_code
_entity_poly.pdbx_strand_id
1 'polypeptide(L)'
;EKYTTFQGDEVTDTLAAVDLYWPVRFLNEELVLVDTPGANSLTKSAFETTRMQLKKSSAILYLFNGQKGLETTDHELLNEFVSNGKKVFLVGTHIDRMNSSHEWNEVVKEVQFNLDDMSNFDIIGVSST
;
A
#
# COMPACT_ATOMS: atom_id res chain seq x y z
N GLU A 1 -28.27 7.92 5.39
CA GLU A 1 -27.97 8.50 4.06
C GLU A 1 -26.52 8.94 4.05
N LYS A 2 -25.80 8.75 2.95
CA LYS A 2 -24.45 9.31 2.81
C LYS A 2 -24.25 9.79 1.37
N TYR A 3 -24.18 11.11 1.28
CA TYR A 3 -24.03 11.90 0.06
C TYR A 3 -22.59 11.78 -0.42
N THR A 4 -22.41 11.40 -1.67
CA THR A 4 -21.25 11.85 -2.42
C THR A 4 -21.57 13.30 -2.83
N THR A 5 -20.69 14.25 -2.51
CA THR A 5 -20.79 15.61 -3.05
C THR A 5 -19.83 15.70 -4.22
N PHE A 6 -20.39 15.75 -5.44
CA PHE A 6 -19.67 16.24 -6.61
C PHE A 6 -20.30 17.56 -7.02
N GLN A 7 -19.48 18.60 -7.14
CA GLN A 7 -19.82 19.85 -7.81
C GLN A 7 -18.72 20.12 -8.83
N GLY A 8 -18.96 19.83 -10.10
CA GLY A 8 -18.04 20.13 -11.20
C GLY A 8 -18.32 19.31 -12.46
N ASP A 9 -18.67 20.00 -13.55
CA ASP A 9 -18.95 19.42 -14.88
C ASP A 9 -17.68 19.24 -15.75
N GLU A 10 -16.48 19.50 -15.22
CA GLU A 10 -15.21 19.38 -15.95
C GLU A 10 -14.20 18.50 -15.21
N VAL A 11 -13.66 17.49 -15.90
CA VAL A 11 -12.48 16.75 -15.45
C VAL A 11 -11.28 17.71 -15.52
N THR A 12 -10.93 18.25 -14.37
CA THR A 12 -9.84 19.21 -14.17
C THR A 12 -8.73 18.53 -13.36
N ASP A 13 -7.46 18.93 -13.58
CA ASP A 13 -6.27 18.49 -12.82
C ASP A 13 -6.32 18.81 -11.30
N THR A 14 -7.49 19.15 -10.77
CA THR A 14 -7.73 19.64 -9.40
C THR A 14 -8.35 18.61 -8.46
N LEU A 15 -8.62 17.38 -8.93
CA LEU A 15 -9.21 16.34 -8.07
C LEU A 15 -8.17 15.78 -7.08
N ALA A 16 -8.21 16.27 -5.84
CA ALA A 16 -7.24 15.92 -4.80
C ALA A 16 -7.58 14.63 -4.03
N ALA A 17 -8.86 14.35 -3.81
CA ALA A 17 -9.34 13.16 -3.09
C ALA A 17 -10.83 12.90 -3.39
N VAL A 18 -11.27 11.65 -3.16
CA VAL A 18 -12.67 11.24 -3.22
C VAL A 18 -12.99 10.41 -1.98
N ASP A 19 -14.00 10.83 -1.20
CA ASP A 19 -14.48 10.07 -0.05
C ASP A 19 -15.58 9.10 -0.47
N LEU A 20 -15.35 7.81 -0.25
CA LEU A 20 -16.31 6.75 -0.53
C LEU A 20 -16.81 6.13 0.77
N TYR A 21 -18.11 5.91 0.86
CA TYR A 21 -18.74 5.29 2.01
C TYR A 21 -19.44 4.00 1.61
N TRP A 22 -18.98 2.89 2.19
CA TRP A 22 -19.51 1.57 1.89
C TRP A 22 -19.86 0.84 3.20
N PRO A 23 -21.08 0.31 3.36
CA PRO A 23 -21.57 -0.24 4.63
C PRO A 23 -21.03 -1.66 4.90
N VAL A 24 -19.70 -1.83 4.91
CA VAL A 24 -19.04 -3.06 5.36
C VAL A 24 -18.67 -2.95 6.82
N ARG A 25 -18.96 -4.00 7.60
CA ARG A 25 -18.88 -4.00 9.07
C ARG A 25 -17.52 -3.54 9.64
N PHE A 26 -16.43 -3.75 8.91
CA PHE A 26 -15.10 -3.41 9.37
C PHE A 26 -14.69 -1.95 9.05
N LEU A 27 -15.31 -1.29 8.06
CA LEU A 27 -15.13 0.13 7.80
C LEU A 27 -16.14 0.90 8.67
N ASN A 28 -15.75 1.17 9.91
CA ASN A 28 -16.51 1.93 10.88
C ASN A 28 -15.81 3.27 11.18
N GLU A 29 -16.24 3.99 12.22
CA GLU A 29 -15.66 5.30 12.57
C GLU A 29 -14.19 5.23 13.03
N GLU A 30 -13.67 4.04 13.35
CA GLU A 30 -12.30 3.81 13.84
C GLU A 30 -11.33 3.38 12.73
N LEU A 31 -11.84 2.99 11.55
CA LEU A 31 -11.02 2.49 10.45
C LEU A 31 -11.45 3.09 9.10
N VAL A 32 -10.53 3.85 8.51
CA VAL A 32 -10.63 4.38 7.14
C VAL A 32 -9.49 3.80 6.31
N LEU A 33 -9.81 3.31 5.12
CA LEU A 33 -8.82 2.93 4.12
C LEU A 33 -8.63 4.08 3.14
N VAL A 34 -7.37 4.41 2.90
CA VAL A 34 -6.97 5.41 1.91
C VAL A 34 -6.23 4.67 0.81
N ASP A 35 -6.83 4.63 -0.38
CA ASP A 35 -6.14 4.15 -1.57
C ASP A 35 -5.26 5.26 -2.13
N THR A 36 -4.00 4.93 -2.41
CA THR A 36 -3.01 5.91 -2.86
C THR A 36 -2.54 5.56 -4.27
N PRO A 37 -2.41 6.52 -5.19
CA PRO A 37 -1.86 6.26 -6.51
C PRO A 37 -0.47 5.61 -6.43
N GLY A 38 -0.17 4.68 -7.34
CA GLY A 38 1.02 3.84 -7.27
C GLY A 38 2.33 4.64 -7.30
N ALA A 39 3.19 4.40 -6.31
CA ALA A 39 4.43 5.14 -6.11
C ALA A 39 5.36 5.12 -7.34
N ASN A 40 5.42 3.99 -8.05
CA ASN A 40 6.35 3.76 -9.17
C ASN A 40 5.89 4.42 -10.49
N SER A 41 4.72 5.07 -10.53
CA SER A 41 4.15 5.64 -11.75
C SER A 41 3.86 7.14 -11.67
N LEU A 42 4.20 7.79 -10.56
CA LEU A 42 3.95 9.21 -10.34
C LEU A 42 5.21 10.06 -10.60
N THR A 43 5.00 11.26 -11.14
CA THR A 43 6.03 12.31 -11.09
C THR A 43 6.33 12.67 -9.63
N LYS A 44 7.54 13.19 -9.34
CA LYS A 44 7.91 13.58 -7.97
C LYS A 44 6.85 14.45 -7.28
N SER A 45 6.22 15.40 -8.00
CA SER A 45 5.18 16.25 -7.40
C SER A 45 3.86 15.52 -7.11
N ALA A 46 3.47 14.54 -7.93
CA ALA A 46 2.27 13.75 -7.67
C ALA A 46 2.49 12.75 -6.51
N PHE A 47 3.72 12.26 -6.33
CA PHE A 47 4.07 11.41 -5.19
C PHE A 47 4.10 12.18 -3.85
N GLU A 48 4.38 13.50 -3.85
CA GLU A 48 4.34 14.30 -2.61
C GLU A 48 2.94 14.34 -1.97
N THR A 49 1.87 14.37 -2.76
CA THR A 49 0.50 14.28 -2.25
C THR A 49 0.26 12.94 -1.55
N THR A 50 0.71 11.84 -2.18
CA THR A 50 0.68 10.50 -1.59
C THR A 50 1.50 10.43 -0.29
N ARG A 51 2.71 11.01 -0.27
CA ARG A 51 3.56 11.09 0.92
C ARG A 51 2.87 11.80 2.09
N MET A 52 2.14 12.89 1.84
CA MET A 52 1.42 13.59 2.90
C MET A 52 0.33 12.72 3.54
N GLN A 53 -0.37 11.90 2.76
CA GLN A 53 -1.37 10.97 3.28
C GLN A 53 -0.72 9.84 4.10
N LEU A 54 0.37 9.27 3.59
CA LEU A 54 1.14 8.23 4.30
C LEU A 54 1.75 8.76 5.61
N LYS A 55 2.14 10.04 5.67
CA LYS A 55 2.59 10.68 6.91
C LYS A 55 1.49 10.82 7.95
N LYS A 56 0.22 10.94 7.55
CA LYS A 56 -0.92 11.01 8.48
C LYS A 56 -1.43 9.63 8.90
N SER A 57 -1.13 8.58 8.15
CA SER A 57 -1.64 7.24 8.44
C SER A 57 -1.03 6.66 9.73
N SER A 58 -1.83 5.87 10.44
CA SER A 58 -1.38 5.12 11.63
C SER A 58 -0.57 3.88 11.26
N ALA A 59 -0.88 3.28 10.10
CA ALA A 59 -0.19 2.13 9.55
C ALA A 59 -0.27 2.15 8.02
N ILE A 60 0.59 1.36 7.36
CA ILE A 60 0.68 1.26 5.91
C ILE A 60 0.54 -0.22 5.51
N LEU A 61 -0.33 -0.51 4.55
CA LEU A 61 -0.36 -1.78 3.83
C LEU A 61 0.43 -1.58 2.53
N TYR A 62 1.64 -2.11 2.46
CA TYR A 62 2.48 -2.02 1.26
C TYR A 62 2.23 -3.22 0.37
N LEU A 63 1.54 -3.00 -0.76
CA LEU A 63 1.21 -4.08 -1.69
C LEU A 63 2.37 -4.29 -2.67
N PHE A 64 2.83 -5.54 -2.78
CA PHE A 64 3.78 -5.95 -3.82
C PHE A 64 3.26 -7.16 -4.59
N ASN A 65 3.78 -7.40 -5.79
CA ASN A 65 3.44 -8.60 -6.54
C ASN A 65 4.24 -9.77 -5.96
N GLY A 66 3.56 -10.75 -5.37
CA GLY A 66 4.21 -11.87 -4.73
C GLY A 66 5.14 -12.63 -5.69
N GLN A 67 4.79 -12.77 -6.97
CA GLN A 67 5.61 -13.51 -7.93
C GLN A 67 6.92 -12.80 -8.31
N LYS A 68 6.99 -11.48 -8.07
CA LYS A 68 8.15 -10.65 -8.42
C LYS A 68 9.01 -10.31 -7.20
N GLY A 69 8.45 -10.33 -6.00
CA GLY A 69 9.12 -9.82 -4.81
C GLY A 69 9.17 -8.29 -4.79
N LEU A 70 10.19 -7.74 -4.11
CA LEU A 70 10.42 -6.30 -4.00
C LEU A 70 11.52 -5.84 -4.96
N GLU A 71 11.35 -4.65 -5.52
CA GLU A 71 12.32 -3.95 -6.36
C GLU A 71 13.14 -2.94 -5.54
N THR A 72 14.26 -2.45 -6.07
CA THR A 72 15.12 -1.48 -5.36
C THR A 72 14.37 -0.20 -4.95
N THR A 73 13.43 0.27 -5.77
CA THR A 73 12.61 1.44 -5.45
C THR A 73 11.68 1.19 -4.27
N ASP A 74 11.24 -0.05 -4.05
CA ASP A 74 10.43 -0.40 -2.89
C ASP A 74 11.24 -0.26 -1.60
N HIS A 75 12.52 -0.67 -1.63
CA HIS A 75 13.42 -0.58 -0.49
C HIS A 75 13.60 0.87 0.00
N GLU A 76 13.82 1.82 -0.92
CA GLU A 76 13.97 3.23 -0.56
C GLU A 76 12.71 3.80 0.12
N LEU A 77 11.52 3.44 -0.39
CA LEU A 77 10.25 3.88 0.18
C LEU A 77 9.96 3.24 1.54
N LEU A 78 10.20 1.93 1.67
CA LEU A 78 10.04 1.22 2.93
C LEU A 78 10.97 1.79 4.01
N ASN A 79 12.19 2.17 3.63
CA ASN A 79 13.15 2.78 4.56
C ASN A 79 12.71 4.16 5.01
N GLU A 80 12.18 4.97 4.09
CA GLU A 80 11.55 6.22 4.46
C GLU A 80 10.39 5.99 5.45
N PHE A 81 9.50 5.03 5.21
CA PHE A 81 8.36 4.81 6.10
C PHE A 81 8.79 4.34 7.50
N VAL A 82 9.70 3.36 7.58
CA VAL A 82 10.20 2.84 8.85
C VAL A 82 10.98 3.89 9.62
N SER A 83 11.86 4.66 8.96
CA SER A 83 12.63 5.73 9.61
C SER A 83 11.74 6.86 10.15
N ASN A 84 10.56 7.07 9.56
CA ASN A 84 9.52 7.97 10.08
C ASN A 84 8.62 7.32 11.16
N GLY A 85 8.98 6.13 11.66
CA GLY A 85 8.27 5.42 12.73
C GLY A 85 6.93 4.82 12.30
N LYS A 86 6.69 4.62 10.99
CA LYS A 86 5.45 4.02 10.50
C LYS A 86 5.45 2.51 10.72
N LYS A 87 4.30 1.98 11.17
CA LYS A 87 4.03 0.55 11.14
C LYS A 87 3.68 0.14 9.70
N VAL A 88 4.45 -0.76 9.12
CA VAL A 88 4.26 -1.24 7.75
C VAL A 88 3.97 -2.74 7.76
N PHE A 89 2.92 -3.15 7.06
CA PHE A 89 2.62 -4.54 6.74
C PHE A 89 2.91 -4.77 5.26
N LEU A 90 3.73 -5.77 4.94
CA LEU A 90 4.03 -6.13 3.56
C LEU A 90 3.00 -7.16 3.09
N VAL A 91 2.30 -6.85 2.00
CA VAL A 91 1.23 -7.69 1.48
C VAL A 91 1.59 -8.16 0.07
N GLY A 92 1.99 -9.43 -0.02
CA GLY A 92 2.27 -10.10 -1.29
C GLY A 92 0.96 -10.51 -1.96
N THR A 93 0.63 -9.86 -3.06
CA THR A 93 -0.59 -10.14 -3.84
C THR A 93 -0.37 -11.23 -4.87
N HIS A 94 -1.47 -11.80 -5.39
CA HIS A 94 -1.46 -12.79 -6.48
C HIS A 94 -0.74 -14.10 -6.15
N ILE A 95 -0.72 -14.51 -4.87
CA ILE A 95 -0.04 -15.75 -4.46
C ILE A 95 -0.68 -17.01 -5.07
N ASP A 96 -1.93 -16.94 -5.52
CA ASP A 96 -2.63 -18.01 -6.25
C ASP A 96 -1.95 -18.37 -7.58
N ARG A 97 -1.15 -17.45 -8.13
CA ARG A 97 -0.40 -17.67 -9.37
C ARG A 97 0.93 -18.38 -9.14
N MET A 98 1.29 -18.66 -7.90
CA MET A 98 2.45 -19.46 -7.55
C MET A 98 2.10 -20.94 -7.59
N ASN A 99 3.06 -21.76 -7.98
CA ASN A 99 2.84 -23.19 -8.15
C ASN A 99 2.89 -23.95 -6.82
N SER A 100 3.39 -23.32 -5.75
CA SER A 100 3.51 -23.96 -4.44
C SER A 100 3.66 -22.96 -3.28
N SER A 101 3.34 -23.41 -2.07
CA SER A 101 3.68 -22.70 -0.83
C SER A 101 5.19 -22.55 -0.62
N HIS A 102 6.00 -23.44 -1.22
CA HIS A 102 7.45 -23.34 -1.16
C HIS A 102 7.95 -22.10 -1.90
N GLU A 103 7.40 -21.82 -3.09
CA GLU A 103 7.73 -20.63 -3.88
C GLU A 103 7.44 -19.33 -3.10
N TRP A 104 6.29 -19.24 -2.45
CA TRP A 104 5.97 -18.11 -1.57
C TRP A 104 6.96 -17.98 -0.41
N ASN A 105 7.34 -19.09 0.24
CA ASN A 105 8.29 -19.06 1.34
C ASN A 105 9.69 -18.57 0.89
N GLU A 106 10.11 -18.88 -0.33
CA GLU A 106 11.37 -18.36 -0.87
C GLU A 106 11.29 -16.84 -1.11
N VAL A 107 10.16 -16.33 -1.63
CA VAL A 107 9.92 -14.88 -1.75
C VAL A 107 9.95 -14.20 -0.38
N VAL A 108 9.31 -14.79 0.63
CA VAL A 108 9.33 -14.25 2.01
C VAL A 108 10.76 -14.17 2.54
N LYS A 109 11.57 -15.22 2.35
CA LYS A 109 12.98 -15.22 2.78
C LYS A 109 13.79 -14.17 2.03
N GLU A 110 13.59 -14.03 0.73
CA GLU A 110 14.27 -13.02 -0.07
C GLU A 110 13.93 -11.60 0.41
N VAL A 111 12.64 -11.32 0.63
CA VAL A 111 12.18 -10.04 1.16
C VAL A 111 12.75 -9.77 2.55
N GLN A 112 12.78 -10.76 3.43
CA GLN A 112 13.38 -10.64 4.76
C GLN A 112 14.88 -10.36 4.68
N PHE A 113 15.60 -11.08 3.80
CA PHE A 113 17.02 -10.86 3.59
C PHE A 113 17.32 -9.45 3.06
N ASN A 114 16.50 -8.97 2.12
CA ASN A 114 16.67 -7.65 1.52
C ASN A 114 16.32 -6.49 2.47
N LEU A 115 15.66 -6.76 3.60
CA LEU A 115 15.18 -5.74 4.56
C LEU A 115 15.73 -5.97 5.98
N ASP A 116 16.70 -6.88 6.16
CA ASP A 116 17.18 -7.38 7.45
C ASP A 116 17.72 -6.27 8.37
N ASP A 117 18.20 -5.16 7.79
CA ASP A 117 18.74 -4.00 8.49
C ASP A 117 17.68 -2.98 8.94
N MET A 118 16.43 -3.12 8.50
CA MET A 118 15.42 -2.07 8.64
C MET A 118 14.45 -2.33 9.80
N SER A 119 13.82 -3.52 9.84
CA SER A 119 12.90 -3.94 10.91
C SER A 119 12.37 -5.36 10.65
N ASN A 120 11.73 -5.96 11.66
CA ASN A 120 10.94 -7.17 11.44
C ASN A 120 9.57 -6.78 10.85
N PHE A 121 9.38 -7.01 9.55
CA PHE A 121 8.13 -6.75 8.86
C PHE A 121 7.15 -7.92 9.00
N ASP A 122 5.87 -7.61 9.21
CA ASP A 122 4.79 -8.58 9.04
C ASP A 122 4.53 -8.78 7.53
N ILE A 123 4.86 -9.97 7.01
CA ILE A 123 4.70 -10.32 5.59
C ILE A 123 3.52 -11.28 5.42
N ILE A 124 2.53 -10.86 4.64
CA ILE A 124 1.26 -11.58 4.47
C ILE A 124 1.04 -11.85 2.99
N GLY A 125 0.88 -13.12 2.62
CA GLY A 125 0.48 -13.53 1.28
C GLY A 125 -1.04 -13.53 1.14
N VAL A 126 -1.57 -12.86 0.12
CA VAL A 126 -3.01 -12.83 -0.16
C VAL A 126 -3.30 -13.13 -1.62
N SER A 127 -4.44 -13.77 -1.84
CA SER A 127 -5.07 -13.90 -3.14
C SER A 127 -6.40 -13.17 -3.11
N SER A 128 -6.68 -12.39 -4.15
CA SER A 128 -7.90 -11.59 -4.29
C SER A 128 -8.94 -12.22 -5.23
N THR A 129 -8.73 -13.49 -5.61
CA THR A 129 -9.64 -14.25 -6.48
C THR A 129 -10.78 -14.92 -5.72
#